data_AF-A0A1E5VEE3-F1
#
_entry.id   AF-A0A1E5VEE3-F1
#
_cell.length_a   1.000
_cell.length_b   1.000
_cell.length_c   1.000
_cell.angle_alpha   90.00
_cell.angle_beta   90.00
_cell.angle_gamma   90.00
#
_symmetry.space_group_name_H-M   'P 1'
#
loop_
_entity.id
_entity.type
_entity.pdbx_description
1 polymer ?
#
loop_
_entity_poly.entity_id
_entity_poly.type
_entity_poly.pdbx_seq_one_letter_code
_entity_poly.pdbx_strand_id
1 'polypeptide(L)'
;MAASQLSAALAAAAGAIGLPGYATSCGNVTVPYPFGLGPARCSWPGFNLTCDASHGGGAPRLLLGSCGCGSTVLVAGISLRNATLRVLRTGPVYFNYTASDITVAISPYSLAATRNELTFLGCDVEATLLGVRDQDRRGYGGGGNASTESVIASCATNCSEVTKLSSSRYCNG
;
A
#
# COMPACT_ATOMS: atom_id res chain seq x y z
N MET A 1 -32.68 56.06 -7.46
CA MET A 1 -31.65 55.09 -7.93
C MET A 1 -30.73 54.78 -6.76
N ALA A 2 -30.63 53.50 -6.36
CA ALA A 2 -29.58 52.85 -5.55
C ALA A 2 -30.24 51.82 -4.60
N ALA A 3 -29.73 50.62 -4.39
CA ALA A 3 -28.78 49.79 -5.10
C ALA A 3 -29.07 48.37 -4.58
N SER A 4 -29.42 47.43 -5.46
CA SER A 4 -29.58 46.02 -5.11
C SER A 4 -28.19 45.43 -4.84
N GLN A 5 -27.89 45.05 -3.61
CA GLN A 5 -26.64 44.35 -3.30
C GLN A 5 -26.85 42.84 -3.50
N LEU A 6 -26.23 42.30 -4.55
CA LEU A 6 -26.06 40.86 -4.70
C LEU A 6 -24.92 40.39 -3.78
N SER A 7 -25.27 39.60 -2.76
CA SER A 7 -24.29 38.80 -2.02
C SER A 7 -23.67 37.76 -2.94
N ALA A 8 -22.39 37.94 -3.28
CA ALA A 8 -21.57 36.90 -3.89
C ALA A 8 -21.20 35.88 -2.80
N ALA A 9 -21.88 34.74 -2.79
CA ALA A 9 -21.43 33.58 -2.04
C ALA A 9 -20.18 33.02 -2.74
N LEU A 10 -19.01 33.13 -2.10
CA LEU A 10 -17.84 32.35 -2.50
C LEU A 10 -18.12 30.88 -2.20
N ALA A 11 -18.56 30.13 -3.22
CA ALA A 11 -18.53 28.68 -3.17
C ALA A 11 -17.05 28.24 -3.14
N ALA A 12 -16.59 27.80 -1.98
CA ALA A 12 -15.33 27.11 -1.87
C ALA A 12 -15.38 25.88 -2.79
N ALA A 13 -14.53 25.87 -3.82
CA ALA A 13 -14.32 24.68 -4.63
C ALA A 13 -13.68 23.61 -3.73
N ALA A 14 -14.51 22.78 -3.10
CA ALA A 14 -14.09 21.49 -2.62
C ALA A 14 -13.58 20.74 -3.85
N GLY A 15 -12.26 20.67 -4.01
CA GLY A 15 -11.61 20.05 -5.15
C GLY A 15 -12.26 18.70 -5.42
N ALA A 16 -12.70 18.50 -6.66
CA ALA A 16 -13.40 17.29 -7.08
C ALA A 16 -12.66 16.07 -6.51
N ILE A 17 -13.29 15.41 -5.53
CA ILE A 17 -12.62 14.37 -4.76
C ILE A 17 -12.32 13.23 -5.73
N GLY A 18 -13.27 12.82 -6.57
CA GLY A 18 -13.04 11.87 -7.65
C GLY A 18 -13.87 12.17 -8.89
N LEU A 19 -13.87 11.23 -9.82
CA LEU A 19 -14.61 11.36 -11.08
C LEU A 19 -16.14 11.38 -10.79
N PRO A 20 -16.91 12.34 -11.34
CA PRO A 20 -18.35 12.43 -11.06
C PRO A 20 -19.10 11.15 -11.43
N GLY A 21 -19.98 10.68 -10.54
CA GLY A 21 -20.77 9.45 -10.75
C GLY A 21 -20.10 8.14 -10.32
N TYR A 22 -18.92 8.21 -9.70
CA TYR A 22 -18.20 7.05 -9.18
C TYR A 22 -18.01 7.12 -7.67
N ALA A 23 -17.82 5.95 -7.04
CA ALA A 23 -17.53 5.87 -5.62
C ALA A 23 -16.17 6.52 -5.31
N THR A 24 -16.17 7.50 -4.42
CA THR A 24 -14.99 8.27 -3.99
C THR A 24 -14.52 7.90 -2.59
N SER A 25 -15.06 6.82 -2.02
CA SER A 25 -14.64 6.30 -0.72
C SER A 25 -14.90 4.79 -0.62
N CYS A 26 -14.09 4.13 0.21
CA CYS A 26 -14.27 2.74 0.60
C CYS A 26 -13.94 2.61 2.08
N GLY A 27 -14.94 2.28 2.89
CA GLY A 27 -14.80 2.26 4.35
C GLY A 27 -14.45 3.65 4.89
N ASN A 28 -13.34 3.74 5.61
CA ASN A 28 -12.86 5.01 6.17
C ASN A 28 -11.81 5.71 5.28
N VAL A 29 -11.61 5.26 4.05
CA VAL A 29 -10.60 5.82 3.14
C VAL A 29 -11.27 6.54 1.99
N THR A 30 -10.95 7.83 1.85
CA THR A 30 -11.31 8.62 0.68
C THR A 30 -10.39 8.24 -0.49
N VAL A 31 -10.97 8.02 -1.66
CA VAL A 31 -10.29 7.64 -2.90
C VAL A 31 -10.37 8.79 -3.88
N PRO A 32 -9.35 9.66 -3.92
CA PRO A 32 -9.38 10.80 -4.79
C PRO A 32 -8.83 10.49 -6.19
N TYR A 33 -9.21 11.27 -7.22
CA TYR A 33 -8.56 11.16 -8.54
C TYR A 33 -7.06 11.46 -8.41
N PRO A 34 -6.12 10.70 -9.03
CA PRO A 34 -6.27 9.75 -10.15
C PRO A 34 -6.68 8.32 -9.78
N PHE A 35 -6.89 8.03 -8.50
CA PHE A 35 -7.36 6.72 -8.05
C PHE A 35 -8.84 6.53 -8.35
N GLY A 36 -9.27 5.28 -8.47
CA GLY A 36 -10.67 4.97 -8.72
C GLY A 36 -11.05 3.54 -8.34
N LEU A 37 -12.34 3.36 -8.10
CA LEU A 37 -12.97 2.10 -7.77
C LEU A 37 -13.78 1.58 -8.97
N GLY A 38 -13.67 0.29 -9.26
CA GLY A 38 -14.46 -0.34 -10.32
C GLY A 38 -13.81 -0.29 -11.71
N PRO A 39 -14.60 -0.18 -12.80
CA PRO A 39 -14.11 -0.32 -14.18
C PRO A 39 -12.95 0.63 -14.51
N ALA A 40 -12.12 0.26 -15.50
CA ALA A 40 -10.92 1.02 -15.88
C ALA A 40 -11.15 2.50 -16.22
N ARG A 41 -12.38 2.91 -16.55
CA ARG A 41 -12.75 4.32 -16.81
C ARG A 41 -12.85 5.20 -15.55
N CYS A 42 -12.85 4.60 -14.37
CA CYS A 42 -13.01 5.30 -13.09
C CYS A 42 -11.67 5.77 -12.51
N SER A 43 -10.56 5.21 -12.99
CA SER A 43 -9.20 5.41 -12.48
C SER A 43 -8.25 5.71 -13.63
N TRP A 44 -7.16 6.42 -13.36
CA TRP A 44 -6.07 6.49 -14.31
C TRP A 44 -5.39 5.11 -14.45
N PRO A 45 -4.80 4.74 -15.61
CA PRO A 45 -4.15 3.46 -15.78
C PRO A 45 -3.10 3.18 -14.70
N GLY A 46 -3.18 2.03 -14.02
CA GLY A 46 -2.31 1.66 -12.90
C GLY A 46 -2.77 2.16 -11.52
N PHE A 47 -3.80 3.01 -11.43
CA PHE A 47 -4.33 3.57 -10.19
C PHE A 47 -5.68 2.96 -9.78
N ASN A 48 -5.95 1.74 -10.27
CA ASN A 48 -7.16 1.02 -9.94
C ASN A 48 -7.05 0.40 -8.55
N LEU A 49 -8.07 0.62 -7.72
CA LEU A 49 -8.18 0.05 -6.39
C LEU A 49 -9.43 -0.83 -6.31
N THR A 50 -9.37 -1.84 -5.43
CA THR A 50 -10.51 -2.73 -5.18
C THR A 50 -11.10 -2.42 -3.82
N CYS A 51 -12.41 -2.18 -3.77
CA CYS A 51 -13.13 -2.09 -2.51
C CYS A 51 -13.75 -3.45 -2.20
N ASP A 52 -13.24 -4.12 -1.18
CA ASP A 52 -13.79 -5.38 -0.71
C ASP A 52 -14.84 -5.13 0.38
N ALA A 53 -16.10 -5.34 0.01
CA ALA A 53 -17.25 -5.24 0.90
C ALA A 53 -17.68 -6.60 1.49
N SER A 54 -17.03 -7.69 1.12
CA SER A 54 -17.54 -9.06 1.33
C SER A 54 -17.03 -9.72 2.63
N HIS A 55 -16.30 -8.99 3.48
CA HIS A 55 -15.76 -9.51 4.74
C HIS A 55 -16.82 -9.62 5.85
N GLY A 56 -17.81 -10.51 5.67
CA GLY A 56 -18.61 -11.06 6.78
C GLY A 56 -19.35 -10.06 7.66
N GLY A 57 -19.80 -8.93 7.11
CA GLY A 57 -20.52 -7.88 7.84
C GLY A 57 -19.64 -6.79 8.48
N GLY A 58 -18.33 -6.81 8.25
CA GLY A 58 -17.40 -5.76 8.67
C GLY A 58 -17.38 -4.54 7.74
N ALA A 59 -16.72 -3.46 8.19
CA ALA A 59 -16.52 -2.27 7.35
C ALA A 59 -15.71 -2.61 6.08
N PRO A 60 -16.09 -2.07 4.91
CA PRO A 60 -15.42 -2.35 3.65
C PRO A 60 -13.94 -1.93 3.68
N ARG A 61 -13.09 -2.73 3.04
CA ARG A 61 -11.63 -2.55 3.03
C ARG A 61 -11.13 -2.18 1.65
N LEU A 62 -10.26 -1.18 1.58
CA LEU A 62 -9.65 -0.76 0.33
C LEU A 62 -8.36 -1.55 0.08
N LEU A 63 -8.23 -2.13 -1.11
CA LEU A 63 -7.13 -3.02 -1.48
C LEU A 63 -6.29 -2.43 -2.62
N LEU A 64 -4.97 -2.61 -2.51
CA LEU A 64 -4.00 -2.25 -3.55
C LEU A 64 -3.59 -3.49 -4.34
N GLY A 65 -4.03 -3.56 -5.59
CA GLY A 65 -3.71 -4.66 -6.48
C GLY A 65 -4.43 -5.96 -6.10
N SER A 66 -5.01 -6.63 -7.10
CA SER A 66 -5.39 -8.04 -7.00
C SER A 66 -4.35 -8.85 -7.76
N CYS A 67 -3.13 -8.97 -7.20
CA CYS A 67 -2.28 -10.02 -7.72
C CYS A 67 -2.93 -11.35 -7.31
N GLY A 68 -3.17 -12.26 -8.25
CA GLY A 68 -3.75 -13.59 -7.98
C GLY A 68 -2.90 -14.48 -7.06
N CYS A 69 -1.94 -13.90 -6.35
CA CYS A 69 -1.00 -14.52 -5.42
C CYS A 69 -1.57 -14.66 -4.00
N GLY A 70 -2.87 -14.40 -3.79
CA GLY A 70 -3.54 -14.61 -2.49
C GLY A 70 -3.09 -13.68 -1.36
N SER A 71 -2.21 -12.71 -1.62
CA SER A 71 -1.75 -11.73 -0.63
C SER A 71 -2.45 -10.39 -0.84
N THR A 72 -3.38 -10.07 0.06
CA THR A 72 -4.14 -8.83 0.04
C THR A 72 -3.36 -7.69 0.72
N VAL A 73 -3.18 -6.59 0.02
CA VAL A 73 -2.57 -5.36 0.55
C VAL A 73 -3.66 -4.35 0.85
N LEU A 74 -3.76 -3.93 2.11
CA LEU A 74 -4.74 -2.95 2.56
C LEU A 74 -4.22 -1.53 2.33
N VAL A 75 -5.05 -0.65 1.81
CA VAL A 75 -4.77 0.79 1.74
C VAL A 75 -5.35 1.44 2.99
N ALA A 76 -4.50 2.09 3.80
CA ALA A 76 -4.95 2.86 4.97
C ALA A 76 -5.17 4.34 4.67
N GLY A 77 -4.56 4.87 3.62
CA GLY A 77 -4.71 6.29 3.33
C GLY A 77 -4.02 6.72 2.04
N ILE A 78 -4.60 7.73 1.41
CA ILE A 78 -4.11 8.33 0.18
C ILE A 78 -3.92 9.83 0.45
N SER A 79 -2.73 10.35 0.15
CA SER A 79 -2.43 11.78 0.25
C SER A 79 -1.92 12.30 -1.08
N LEU A 80 -2.77 13.07 -1.77
CA LEU A 80 -2.38 13.74 -3.00
C LEU A 80 -1.31 14.81 -2.77
N ARG A 81 -1.39 15.54 -1.64
CA ARG A 81 -0.41 16.60 -1.31
C ARG A 81 1.00 16.06 -1.19
N ASN A 82 1.15 14.85 -0.65
CA ASN A 82 2.45 14.22 -0.45
C ASN A 82 2.79 13.21 -1.56
N ALA A 83 1.88 13.00 -2.53
CA ALA A 83 1.97 11.93 -3.53
C ALA A 83 2.26 10.54 -2.91
N THR A 84 1.66 10.25 -1.75
CA THR A 84 1.89 8.99 -1.02
C THR A 84 0.63 8.17 -0.88
N LEU A 85 0.76 6.87 -1.06
CA LEU A 85 -0.25 5.88 -0.70
C LEU A 85 0.30 5.01 0.44
N ARG A 86 -0.40 4.98 1.58
CA ARG A 86 -0.01 4.18 2.75
C ARG A 86 -0.70 2.83 2.68
N VAL A 87 0.10 1.77 2.64
CA VAL A 87 -0.37 0.39 2.64
C VAL A 87 -0.02 -0.34 3.93
N LEU A 88 -0.80 -1.37 4.25
CA LEU A 88 -0.51 -2.34 5.30
C LEU A 88 -0.72 -3.74 4.76
N ARG A 89 0.17 -4.63 5.15
CA ARG A 89 0.00 -6.07 4.98
C ARG A 89 0.18 -6.71 6.34
N THR A 90 -0.84 -7.44 6.78
CA THR A 90 -0.86 -8.14 8.07
C THR A 90 -1.32 -9.55 7.82
N GLY A 91 -0.67 -10.52 8.45
CA GLY A 91 -1.08 -11.91 8.39
C GLY A 91 -0.02 -12.81 9.00
N PRO A 92 -0.42 -14.01 9.46
CA PRO A 92 0.55 -15.00 9.88
C PRO A 92 1.40 -15.45 8.70
N VAL A 93 2.67 -15.71 8.96
CA VAL A 93 3.58 -16.35 8.00
C VAL A 93 3.90 -17.72 8.58
N TYR A 94 3.50 -18.77 7.88
CA TYR A 94 3.80 -20.14 8.27
C TYR A 94 4.94 -20.66 7.41
N PHE A 95 5.99 -21.14 8.05
CA PHE A 95 7.15 -21.71 7.38
C PHE A 95 7.52 -23.03 8.05
N ASN A 96 7.63 -24.09 7.26
CA ASN A 96 8.08 -25.42 7.69
C ASN A 96 9.57 -25.67 7.36
N TYR A 97 10.23 -24.69 6.74
CA TYR A 97 11.60 -24.74 6.24
C TYR A 97 12.39 -23.52 6.75
N THR A 98 13.67 -23.45 6.40
CA THR A 98 14.60 -22.40 6.83
C THR A 98 14.29 -21.00 6.30
N ALA A 99 13.44 -20.86 5.27
CA ALA A 99 13.07 -19.58 4.68
C ALA A 99 11.64 -19.62 4.07
N SER A 100 11.00 -18.45 3.99
CA SER A 100 9.75 -18.27 3.25
C SER A 100 9.64 -16.84 2.77
N ASP A 101 9.30 -16.69 1.49
CA ASP A 101 9.18 -15.38 0.84
C ASP A 101 7.72 -15.00 0.62
N ILE A 102 7.45 -13.72 0.78
CA ILE A 102 6.17 -13.12 0.50
C ILE A 102 6.38 -11.98 -0.47
N THR A 103 5.89 -12.16 -1.69
CA THR A 103 6.00 -11.16 -2.74
C THR A 103 4.72 -10.36 -2.84
N VAL A 104 4.87 -9.04 -2.92
CA VAL A 104 3.76 -8.10 -3.15
C VAL A 104 4.07 -7.26 -4.39
N ALA A 105 3.25 -7.42 -5.41
CA ALA A 105 3.33 -6.58 -6.60
C ALA A 105 2.65 -5.22 -6.32
N ILE A 106 3.43 -4.15 -6.36
CA ILE A 106 2.95 -2.78 -6.12
C ILE A 106 3.10 -1.87 -7.35
N SER A 107 3.27 -2.41 -8.56
CA SER A 107 3.35 -1.56 -9.76
C SER A 107 2.05 -0.76 -9.96
N PRO A 108 2.09 0.54 -10.32
CA PRO A 108 3.26 1.35 -10.70
C PRO A 108 3.91 2.15 -9.55
N TYR A 109 3.64 1.81 -8.30
CA TYR A 109 4.14 2.51 -7.12
C TYR A 109 5.59 2.15 -6.80
N SER A 110 6.26 3.03 -6.06
CA SER A 110 7.59 2.78 -5.49
C SER A 110 7.55 2.92 -3.97
N LEU A 111 8.39 2.15 -3.29
CA LEU A 111 8.49 2.19 -1.83
C LEU A 111 9.19 3.48 -1.40
N ALA A 112 8.63 4.14 -0.40
CA ALA A 112 9.20 5.38 0.14
C ALA A 112 10.45 5.06 0.95
N ALA A 113 11.58 5.72 0.69
CA ALA A 113 12.86 5.34 1.30
C ALA A 113 12.88 5.30 2.85
N THR A 114 12.12 6.18 3.51
CA THR A 114 12.21 6.40 4.97
C THR A 114 10.89 6.18 5.72
N ARG A 115 9.87 5.62 5.07
CA ARG A 115 8.51 5.51 5.65
C ARG A 115 7.99 4.07 5.69
N ASN A 116 8.86 3.09 5.49
CA ASN A 116 8.50 1.69 5.60
C ASN A 116 8.73 1.22 7.04
N GLU A 117 7.84 0.39 7.53
CA GLU A 117 7.93 -0.19 8.87
C GLU A 117 7.75 -1.70 8.72
N LEU A 118 8.71 -2.47 9.23
CA LEU A 118 8.64 -3.92 9.32
C LEU A 118 8.44 -4.29 10.79
N THR A 119 7.40 -5.06 11.07
CA THR A 119 7.15 -5.63 12.40
C THR A 119 6.88 -7.10 12.25
N PHE A 120 7.57 -7.90 13.04
CA PHE A 120 7.42 -9.34 13.07
C PHE A 120 7.45 -9.83 14.51
N LEU A 121 6.73 -10.91 14.79
CA LEU A 121 6.69 -11.59 16.08
C LEU A 121 6.94 -13.07 15.85
N GLY A 122 8.01 -13.59 16.46
CA GLY A 122 8.38 -15.00 16.41
C GLY A 122 9.71 -15.24 17.08
N CYS A 123 10.19 -16.48 16.99
CA CYS A 123 11.26 -16.99 17.83
C CYS A 123 12.35 -17.63 16.97
N ASP A 124 13.59 -17.13 17.11
CA ASP A 124 14.74 -17.51 16.29
C ASP A 124 14.48 -17.34 14.79
N VAL A 125 13.97 -16.15 14.43
CA VAL A 125 13.58 -15.81 13.06
C VAL A 125 14.26 -14.51 12.63
N GLU A 126 14.71 -14.49 11.38
CA GLU A 126 15.14 -13.29 10.68
C GLU A 126 14.13 -12.97 9.57
N ALA A 127 13.71 -11.71 9.50
CA ALA A 127 12.79 -11.20 8.50
C ALA A 127 13.41 -9.99 7.80
N THR A 128 13.43 -10.04 6.47
CA THR A 128 13.99 -8.96 5.65
C THR A 128 12.95 -8.48 4.64
N LEU A 129 12.72 -7.17 4.60
CA LEU A 129 11.91 -6.51 3.60
C LEU A 129 12.80 -6.06 2.45
N LEU A 130 12.55 -6.63 1.27
CA LEU A 130 13.28 -6.33 0.04
C LEU A 130 12.41 -5.52 -0.93
N GLY A 131 13.00 -4.47 -1.50
CA GLY A 131 12.47 -3.77 -2.65
C GLY A 131 13.09 -4.33 -3.93
N VAL A 132 12.31 -5.10 -4.69
CA VAL A 132 12.73 -5.65 -5.98
C VAL A 132 12.27 -4.74 -7.10
N ARG A 133 13.18 -4.36 -8.00
CA ARG A 133 12.84 -3.69 -9.26
C ARG A 133 13.23 -4.57 -10.42
N ASP A 134 12.23 -4.99 -11.19
CA ASP A 134 12.47 -5.56 -12.51
C ASP A 134 12.95 -4.46 -13.45
N GLN A 135 14.18 -4.59 -13.95
CA GLN A 135 14.65 -3.75 -15.03
C GLN A 135 14.08 -4.28 -16.35
N ASP A 136 13.18 -3.52 -16.98
CA ASP A 136 12.84 -3.74 -18.38
C ASP A 136 14.08 -3.43 -19.22
N ARG A 137 14.75 -4.50 -19.69
CA ARG A 137 16.00 -4.41 -20.43
C ARG A 137 15.73 -3.91 -21.84
N ARG A 138 15.57 -2.60 -22.03
CA ARG A 138 15.61 -1.98 -23.37
C ARG A 138 17.06 -1.94 -23.87
N GLY A 139 17.46 -3.02 -24.54
CA GLY A 139 18.44 -3.02 -25.63
C GLY A 139 19.94 -2.98 -25.26
N TYR A 140 20.53 -4.15 -24.99
CA TYR A 140 21.74 -4.69 -25.66
C TYR A 140 22.01 -6.09 -25.07
N GLY A 141 22.30 -7.07 -25.94
CA GLY A 141 22.33 -8.49 -25.60
C GLY A 141 23.21 -8.85 -24.40
N GLY A 142 22.65 -9.59 -23.46
CA GLY A 142 23.35 -10.21 -22.34
C GLY A 142 22.35 -10.91 -21.43
N GLY A 143 22.33 -12.24 -21.44
CA GLY A 143 21.40 -13.03 -20.63
C GLY A 143 21.65 -12.84 -19.14
N GLY A 144 20.61 -12.41 -18.42
CA GLY A 144 20.57 -12.31 -16.97
C GLY A 144 19.37 -11.45 -16.56
N ASN A 145 18.45 -12.04 -15.78
CA ASN A 145 17.42 -11.28 -15.08
C ASN A 145 18.12 -10.47 -14.00
N ALA A 146 18.55 -9.25 -14.32
CA ALA A 146 19.12 -8.34 -13.35
C ALA A 146 17.97 -7.67 -12.58
N SER A 147 17.39 -8.39 -11.63
CA SER A 147 16.57 -7.77 -10.59
C SER A 147 17.50 -7.03 -9.63
N THR A 148 17.32 -5.72 -9.49
CA THR A 148 18.02 -4.98 -8.43
C THR A 148 17.21 -5.14 -7.15
N GLU A 149 17.81 -5.79 -6.17
CA GLU A 149 17.24 -5.94 -4.83
C GLU A 149 17.83 -4.87 -3.91
N SER A 150 16.97 -4.28 -3.09
CA SER A 150 17.37 -3.30 -2.07
C SER A 150 16.80 -3.71 -0.73
N VAL A 151 17.66 -3.80 0.28
CA VAL A 151 17.21 -4.05 1.66
C VAL A 151 16.59 -2.78 2.20
N ILE A 152 15.31 -2.86 2.56
CA ILE A 152 14.54 -1.74 3.09
C ILE A 152 14.55 -1.76 4.61
N ALA A 153 14.35 -2.94 5.19
CA ALA A 153 14.39 -3.18 6.62
C ALA A 153 14.75 -4.64 6.88
N SER A 154 15.44 -4.92 7.98
CA SER A 154 15.70 -6.28 8.44
C SER A 154 15.55 -6.32 9.96
N CYS A 155 15.04 -7.44 10.47
CA CYS A 155 14.80 -7.68 11.88
C CYS A 155 15.13 -9.13 12.21
N ALA A 156 15.83 -9.37 13.31
CA ALA A 156 16.07 -10.71 13.83
C ALA A 156 15.60 -10.80 15.29
N THR A 157 14.96 -11.91 15.65
CA THR A 157 14.62 -12.22 17.04
C THR A 157 15.34 -13.49 17.47
N ASN A 158 15.84 -13.50 18.71
CA ASN A 158 16.46 -14.67 19.32
C ASN A 158 15.82 -14.91 20.69
N CYS A 159 15.30 -16.11 20.90
CA CYS A 159 14.70 -16.48 22.18
C CYS A 159 15.67 -17.31 23.00
N SER A 160 16.40 -16.68 23.91
CA SER A 160 17.33 -17.41 24.76
C SER A 160 16.66 -18.16 25.93
N GLU A 161 15.34 -18.02 26.17
CA GLU A 161 14.54 -18.88 27.06
C GLU A 161 13.02 -18.56 27.02
N VAL A 162 12.17 -19.55 27.33
CA VAL A 162 10.71 -19.66 27.07
C VAL A 162 9.79 -18.61 27.77
N THR A 163 10.30 -17.59 28.48
CA THR A 163 9.41 -16.66 29.24
C THR A 163 9.84 -15.19 29.25
N LYS A 164 10.44 -14.69 28.18
CA LYS A 164 10.46 -13.23 27.96
C LYS A 164 9.76 -12.87 26.66
N LEU A 165 8.57 -12.29 26.78
CA LEU A 165 8.02 -11.38 25.78
C LEU A 165 9.01 -10.22 25.62
N SER A 166 10.08 -10.44 24.87
CA SER A 166 10.97 -9.38 24.45
C SER A 166 10.20 -8.59 23.39
N SER A 167 9.43 -7.62 23.85
CA SER A 167 8.98 -6.52 23.00
C SER A 167 10.22 -5.67 22.72
N SER A 168 11.09 -6.15 21.83
CA SER A 168 12.10 -5.31 21.20
C SER A 168 11.35 -4.37 20.26
N ARG A 169 10.89 -3.29 20.86
CA ARG A 169 10.24 -2.18 20.18
C ARG A 169 11.25 -1.62 19.18
N TYR A 170 10.86 -1.70 17.91
CA TYR A 170 11.49 -1.07 16.74
C TYR A 170 12.70 -1.81 16.16
N CYS A 171 12.52 -2.27 14.92
CA CYS A 171 13.64 -2.55 14.04
C CYS A 171 14.31 -1.20 13.72
N ASN A 172 15.50 -0.98 14.26
CA ASN A 172 16.30 0.18 13.92
C ASN A 172 16.98 -0.07 12.56
N GLY A 173 16.52 0.67 11.56
CA GLY A 173 17.26 1.01 10.35
C GLY A 173 17.14 2.52 10.14
#